data_AF-A0AAR2KVN7-F1
#
_entry.id   AF-A0AAR2KVN7-F1
#
_cell.length_a   1.000
_cell.length_b   1.000
_cell.length_c   1.000
_cell.angle_alpha   90.00
_cell.angle_beta   90.00
_cell.angle_gamma   90.00
#
_symmetry.space_group_name_H-M   'P 1'
#
loop_
_entity.id
_entity.type
_entity.pdbx_description
1 polymer ?
#
loop_
_entity_poly.entity_id
_entity_poly.type
_entity_poly.pdbx_seq_one_letter_code
_entity_poly.pdbx_strand_id
1 'polypeptide(L)'
;MVVPPRLHNFSRIFYGIMFDAGSTGTRIHIYKFIQKDPAGLPVLDNEMYHAVKPGLSAYADKPEVGGDTIRQLLKVAKKTVPKEEWRQTPVVLKATAGLRLLPEEKAKALLDEVRQNVFDESPFFVPNNSVSLMNGTNEGVLAWVTVNFLTGHLYAKTRRTVGILDLGGGSTQITFLPKSKKTVISAPPSYIARIDMFNSTYELYTHSYLGNGLIAARLATLGALDSLSICIQVFTSSCLPKKFREDWTFGGLTYKVSGIPDGYAGYKLCYHEVMRVVKGIIHQPFEVKGNSVFYAFSYYYDRAVESGLIDGSRGGVVEVRDFKKRAKEVCNKMTKYRPISPFLCMDMTYITCLLKEGFGFKDSTVLQLTKKVNNVETSWALGATFDFFHNLNIH
;
A
#
# COMPACT_ATOMS: atom_id res chain seq x y z
N MET A 1 31.06 17.92 -49.61
CA MET A 1 29.78 17.82 -48.88
C MET A 1 29.95 16.81 -47.78
N VAL A 2 30.02 17.25 -46.54
CA VAL A 2 30.05 16.36 -45.37
C VAL A 2 28.61 15.90 -45.14
N VAL A 3 28.34 14.61 -45.34
CA VAL A 3 27.06 14.00 -44.99
C VAL A 3 26.94 14.05 -43.47
N PRO A 4 25.87 14.62 -42.87
CA PRO A 4 25.70 14.60 -41.43
C PRO A 4 25.59 13.14 -40.97
N PRO A 5 26.19 12.75 -39.84
CA PRO A 5 25.95 11.43 -39.30
C PRO A 5 24.45 11.31 -39.00
N ARG A 6 23.82 10.24 -39.50
CA ARG A 6 22.46 9.87 -39.10
C ARG A 6 22.48 9.70 -37.58
N LEU A 7 21.82 10.62 -36.87
CA LEU A 7 21.44 10.44 -35.48
C LEU A 7 20.54 9.21 -35.42
N HIS A 8 21.13 8.04 -35.20
CA HIS A 8 20.38 6.85 -34.86
C HIS A 8 19.70 7.14 -33.53
N ASN A 9 18.39 7.38 -33.60
CA ASN A 9 17.52 7.56 -32.46
C ASN A 9 17.38 6.20 -31.76
N PHE A 10 18.39 5.78 -30.99
CA PHE A 10 18.38 4.51 -30.27
C PHE A 10 17.43 4.61 -29.07
N SER A 11 16.12 4.48 -29.33
CA SER A 11 15.16 4.25 -28.26
C SER A 11 15.32 2.82 -27.76
N ARG A 12 15.86 2.62 -26.56
CA ARG A 12 15.95 1.30 -25.92
C ARG A 12 14.64 1.02 -25.19
N ILE A 13 14.01 -0.10 -25.52
CA ILE A 13 12.85 -0.62 -24.79
C ILE A 13 13.34 -1.64 -23.78
N PHE A 14 12.81 -1.61 -22.57
CA PHE A 14 13.09 -2.61 -21.54
C PHE A 14 11.90 -2.75 -20.61
N TYR A 15 11.88 -3.85 -19.86
CA TYR A 15 10.76 -4.25 -19.02
C TYR A 15 11.21 -4.50 -17.59
N GLY A 16 10.29 -4.40 -16.64
CA GLY A 16 10.49 -4.83 -15.26
C GLY A 16 9.23 -5.49 -14.72
N ILE A 17 9.40 -6.62 -14.01
CA ILE A 17 8.30 -7.34 -13.37
C ILE A 17 8.45 -7.19 -11.85
N MET A 18 7.48 -6.53 -11.22
CA MET A 18 7.43 -6.33 -9.77
C MET A 18 6.19 -7.00 -9.20
N PHE A 19 6.41 -7.87 -8.22
CA PHE A 19 5.37 -8.47 -7.41
C PHE A 19 5.25 -7.75 -6.07
N ASP A 20 4.03 -7.30 -5.76
CA ASP A 20 3.64 -6.84 -4.42
C ASP A 20 2.89 -7.97 -3.70
N ALA A 21 3.58 -8.64 -2.77
CA ALA A 21 2.97 -9.64 -1.89
C ALA A 21 2.40 -8.96 -0.64
N GLY A 22 1.23 -8.34 -0.82
CA GLY A 22 0.47 -7.67 0.22
C GLY A 22 -0.30 -8.62 1.14
N SER A 23 -0.65 -8.12 2.33
CA SER A 23 -1.42 -8.87 3.35
C SER A 23 -2.78 -9.42 2.89
N THR A 24 -3.45 -8.77 1.94
CA THR A 24 -4.83 -9.11 1.52
C THR A 24 -4.92 -9.58 0.07
N GLY A 25 -3.79 -9.61 -0.64
CA GLY A 25 -3.70 -10.04 -2.02
C GLY A 25 -2.29 -9.84 -2.56
N THR A 26 -1.95 -10.63 -3.57
CA THR A 26 -0.68 -10.53 -4.29
C THR A 26 -0.91 -9.95 -5.67
N ARG A 27 -0.07 -9.02 -6.09
CA ARG A 27 -0.19 -8.27 -7.35
C ARG A 27 1.06 -8.45 -8.19
N ILE A 28 0.89 -8.42 -9.51
CA ILE A 28 1.99 -8.35 -10.48
C ILE A 28 1.84 -7.08 -11.29
N HIS A 29 2.95 -6.36 -11.41
CA HIS A 29 3.11 -5.18 -12.24
C HIS A 29 4.17 -5.50 -13.29
N ILE A 30 3.81 -5.42 -14.57
CA ILE A 30 4.77 -5.45 -15.68
C ILE A 30 4.83 -4.06 -16.29
N TYR A 31 5.97 -3.41 -16.10
CA TYR A 31 6.24 -2.10 -16.65
C TYR A 31 7.02 -2.22 -17.96
N LYS A 32 6.63 -1.41 -18.94
CA LYS A 32 7.37 -1.20 -20.18
C LYS A 32 7.90 0.23 -20.20
N PHE A 33 9.20 0.37 -20.41
CA PHE A 33 9.87 1.65 -20.45
C PHE A 33 10.51 1.90 -21.82
N ILE A 34 10.60 3.18 -22.18
CA ILE A 34 11.30 3.65 -23.37
C ILE A 34 12.37 4.65 -22.91
N GLN A 35 13.63 4.27 -23.08
CA GLN A 35 14.77 5.16 -22.90
C GLN A 35 15.05 5.87 -24.22
N LYS A 36 14.83 7.19 -24.28
CA LYS A 36 15.11 8.00 -25.49
C LYS A 36 16.50 8.66 -25.46
N ASP A 37 16.93 9.06 -24.27
CA ASP A 37 18.22 9.69 -24.02
C ASP A 37 18.90 8.96 -22.86
N PRO A 38 20.10 8.38 -23.01
CA PRO A 38 20.81 7.71 -21.91
C PRO A 38 20.98 8.57 -20.65
N ALA A 39 21.05 9.90 -20.78
CA ALA A 39 21.18 10.82 -19.65
C ALA A 39 19.83 11.23 -19.03
N GLY A 40 18.71 10.92 -19.71
CA GLY A 40 17.36 11.30 -19.31
C GLY A 40 16.65 10.22 -18.48
N LEU A 41 15.51 10.59 -17.89
CA LEU A 41 14.64 9.61 -17.23
C LEU A 41 13.92 8.72 -18.25
N PRO A 42 13.78 7.41 -17.97
CA PRO A 42 12.96 6.55 -18.81
C PRO A 42 11.52 7.03 -18.84
N VAL A 43 10.90 6.96 -20.02
CA VAL A 43 9.46 7.19 -20.16
C VAL A 43 8.75 5.89 -19.86
N LEU A 44 7.85 5.90 -18.88
CA LEU A 44 6.94 4.80 -18.63
C LEU A 44 5.88 4.77 -19.76
N ASP A 45 5.95 3.75 -20.61
CA ASP A 45 5.05 3.59 -21.76
C ASP A 45 3.74 2.92 -21.35
N ASN A 46 3.83 1.84 -20.56
CA ASN A 46 2.66 1.09 -20.13
C ASN A 46 2.90 0.30 -18.83
N GLU A 47 1.82 0.01 -18.12
CA GLU A 47 1.75 -0.96 -17.03
C GLU A 47 0.68 -2.01 -17.36
N MET A 48 1.06 -3.29 -17.32
CA MET A 48 0.11 -4.39 -17.16
C MET A 48 0.01 -4.73 -15.68
N TYR A 49 -1.21 -4.70 -15.14
CA TYR A 49 -1.51 -5.00 -13.74
C TYR A 49 -2.44 -6.20 -13.63
N HIS A 50 -2.13 -7.12 -12.71
CA HIS A 50 -3.05 -8.17 -12.30
C HIS A 50 -2.92 -8.50 -10.81
N ALA A 51 -4.00 -8.97 -10.18
CA ALA A 51 -4.04 -9.22 -8.74
C ALA A 51 -4.85 -10.47 -8.40
N VAL A 52 -4.42 -11.19 -7.35
CA VAL A 52 -5.12 -12.36 -6.80
C VAL A 52 -5.33 -12.21 -5.30
N LYS A 53 -6.32 -12.93 -4.77
CA LYS A 53 -6.61 -13.06 -3.34
C LYS A 53 -6.75 -14.54 -2.98
N PRO A 54 -6.44 -14.95 -1.72
CA PRO A 54 -5.85 -14.15 -0.65
C PRO A 54 -4.38 -13.77 -0.91
N GLY A 55 -3.79 -12.97 -0.01
CA GLY A 55 -2.37 -12.62 -0.06
C GLY A 55 -1.47 -13.78 0.32
N LEU A 56 -0.17 -13.67 0.00
CA LEU A 56 0.80 -14.74 0.21
C LEU A 56 0.88 -15.23 1.67
N SER A 57 0.66 -14.35 2.64
CA SER A 57 0.68 -14.71 4.08
C SER A 57 -0.43 -15.69 4.49
N ALA A 58 -1.50 -15.84 3.71
CA ALA A 58 -2.55 -16.82 3.99
C ALA A 58 -2.08 -18.27 3.77
N TYR A 59 -0.93 -18.46 3.10
CA TYR A 59 -0.34 -19.76 2.80
C TYR A 59 0.87 -20.07 3.70
N ALA A 60 0.98 -19.41 4.86
CA ALA A 60 2.11 -19.56 5.79
C ALA A 60 2.38 -21.02 6.21
N ASP A 61 1.34 -21.85 6.23
CA ASP A 61 1.43 -23.29 6.55
C ASP A 61 1.51 -24.20 5.32
N LYS A 62 1.40 -23.62 4.11
CA LYS A 62 1.39 -24.33 2.82
C LYS A 62 2.14 -23.53 1.75
N PRO A 63 3.47 -23.33 1.89
CA PRO A 63 4.24 -22.48 0.99
C PRO A 63 4.06 -22.82 -0.49
N GLU A 64 3.97 -24.11 -0.83
CA GLU A 64 3.78 -24.63 -2.18
C GLU A 64 2.52 -24.07 -2.86
N VAL A 65 1.40 -23.98 -2.13
CA VAL A 65 0.16 -23.38 -2.62
C VAL A 65 0.35 -21.87 -2.85
N GLY A 66 1.12 -21.21 -1.97
CA GLY A 66 1.54 -19.82 -2.16
C GLY A 66 2.35 -19.65 -3.44
N GLY A 67 3.32 -20.54 -3.70
CA GLY A 67 4.13 -20.57 -4.92
C GLY A 67 3.29 -20.72 -6.19
N ASP A 68 2.28 -21.58 -6.18
CA ASP A 68 1.35 -21.74 -7.30
C ASP A 68 0.60 -20.46 -7.66
N THR A 69 0.22 -19.65 -6.67
CA THR A 69 -0.40 -18.34 -6.93
C THR A 69 0.55 -17.40 -7.68
N ILE A 70 1.85 -17.44 -7.36
CA ILE A 70 2.88 -16.66 -8.05
C ILE A 70 3.08 -17.19 -9.48
N ARG A 71 3.09 -18.53 -9.68
CA ARG A 71 3.15 -19.13 -11.03
C ARG A 71 1.99 -18.68 -11.91
N GLN A 72 0.77 -18.58 -11.36
CA GLN A 72 -0.39 -18.09 -12.10
C GLN A 72 -0.20 -16.65 -12.57
N LEU A 73 0.30 -15.77 -11.71
CA LEU A 73 0.63 -14.39 -12.06
C LEU A 73 1.77 -14.30 -13.08
N LEU A 74 2.81 -15.13 -12.98
CA LEU A 74 3.90 -15.20 -13.96
C LEU A 74 3.41 -15.57 -15.38
N LYS A 75 2.30 -16.32 -15.52
CA LYS A 75 1.70 -16.57 -16.83
C LYS A 75 1.24 -15.27 -17.50
N VAL A 76 0.84 -14.26 -16.72
CA VAL A 76 0.47 -12.95 -17.25
C VAL A 76 1.72 -12.21 -17.76
N ALA A 77 2.84 -12.28 -17.02
CA ALA A 77 4.11 -11.73 -17.48
C ALA A 77 4.58 -12.38 -18.79
N LYS A 78 4.52 -13.70 -18.90
CA LYS A 78 4.89 -14.44 -20.12
C LYS A 78 4.04 -14.06 -21.35
N LYS A 79 2.78 -13.66 -21.15
CA LYS A 79 1.90 -13.17 -22.21
C LYS A 79 2.15 -11.71 -22.58
N THR A 80 2.72 -10.93 -21.66
CA THR A 80 2.89 -9.47 -21.80
C THR A 80 4.25 -9.10 -22.36
N VAL A 81 5.32 -9.76 -21.88
CA VAL A 81 6.70 -9.48 -22.26
C VAL A 81 7.06 -10.32 -23.50
N PRO A 82 7.63 -9.73 -24.58
CA PRO A 82 8.12 -10.48 -25.73
C PRO A 82 9.14 -11.55 -25.34
N LYS A 83 9.14 -12.69 -26.03
CA LYS A 83 9.94 -13.86 -25.65
C LYS A 83 11.44 -13.58 -25.68
N GLU A 84 11.85 -12.72 -26.61
CA GLU A 84 13.23 -12.27 -26.82
C GLU A 84 13.74 -11.46 -25.61
N GLU A 85 12.83 -10.81 -24.90
CA GLU A 85 13.10 -9.93 -23.77
C GLU A 85 13.11 -10.66 -22.42
N TRP A 86 12.69 -11.92 -22.36
CA TRP A 86 12.54 -12.66 -21.10
C TRP A 86 13.84 -12.72 -20.30
N ARG A 87 14.94 -13.13 -20.94
CA ARG A 87 16.24 -13.31 -20.28
C ARG A 87 16.88 -12.03 -19.75
N GLN A 88 16.40 -10.86 -20.16
CA GLN A 88 16.89 -9.55 -19.71
C GLN A 88 15.90 -8.80 -18.82
N THR A 89 14.66 -9.30 -18.71
CA THR A 89 13.61 -8.68 -17.89
C THR A 89 13.72 -9.17 -16.46
N PRO A 90 14.10 -8.32 -15.48
CA PRO A 90 14.17 -8.73 -14.09
C PRO A 90 12.78 -9.01 -13.54
N VAL A 91 12.68 -10.10 -12.76
CA VAL A 91 11.53 -10.41 -11.93
C VAL A 91 11.89 -10.29 -10.46
N VAL A 92 11.09 -9.51 -9.73
CA VAL A 92 11.32 -9.18 -8.32
C VAL A 92 10.00 -9.30 -7.57
N LEU A 93 10.04 -9.82 -6.34
CA LEU A 93 8.95 -9.84 -5.39
C LEU A 93 9.38 -9.17 -4.09
N LYS A 94 8.58 -8.22 -3.63
CA LYS A 94 8.69 -7.69 -2.27
C LYS A 94 7.42 -7.98 -1.50
N ALA A 95 7.58 -8.61 -0.34
CA ALA A 95 6.49 -8.90 0.57
C ALA A 95 6.41 -7.83 1.67
N THR A 96 5.19 -7.37 1.99
CA THR A 96 4.98 -6.23 2.89
C THR A 96 4.54 -6.67 4.28
N ALA A 97 3.70 -5.88 4.96
CA ALA A 97 3.31 -6.12 6.35
C ALA A 97 2.70 -7.50 6.62
N GLY A 98 2.03 -8.11 5.63
CA GLY A 98 1.41 -9.42 5.78
C GLY A 98 2.40 -10.50 6.19
N LEU A 99 3.57 -10.56 5.54
CA LEU A 99 4.61 -11.52 5.88
C LEU A 99 5.46 -11.06 7.07
N ARG A 100 5.62 -9.75 7.29
CA ARG A 100 6.32 -9.21 8.48
C ARG A 100 5.64 -9.58 9.80
N LEU A 101 4.34 -9.88 9.78
CA LEU A 101 3.55 -10.30 10.94
C LEU A 101 3.59 -11.81 11.18
N LEU A 102 4.16 -12.60 10.27
CA LEU A 102 4.30 -14.05 10.45
C LEU A 102 5.53 -14.38 11.32
N PRO A 103 5.56 -15.58 11.94
CA PRO A 103 6.80 -16.14 12.45
C PRO A 103 7.87 -16.17 11.36
N GLU A 104 9.10 -15.81 11.72
CA GLU A 104 10.22 -15.65 10.78
C GLU A 104 10.41 -16.88 9.89
N GLU A 105 10.35 -18.08 10.47
CA GLU A 105 10.48 -19.36 9.75
C GLU A 105 9.41 -19.54 8.67
N LYS A 106 8.15 -19.16 8.96
CA LYS A 106 7.06 -19.27 7.98
C LYS A 106 7.19 -18.23 6.86
N ALA A 107 7.59 -17.01 7.20
CA ALA A 107 7.86 -15.98 6.21
C ALA A 107 9.02 -16.40 5.30
N LYS A 108 10.10 -16.94 5.89
CA LYS A 108 11.26 -17.44 5.15
C LYS A 108 10.89 -18.60 4.24
N ALA A 109 10.14 -19.60 4.73
CA ALA A 109 9.68 -20.72 3.91
C ALA A 109 8.87 -20.28 2.67
N LEU A 110 7.98 -19.30 2.84
CA LEU A 110 7.24 -18.71 1.71
C LEU A 110 8.15 -18.00 0.70
N LEU A 111 9.11 -17.21 1.17
CA LEU A 111 10.03 -16.48 0.30
C LEU A 111 11.00 -17.43 -0.42
N ASP A 112 11.49 -18.46 0.28
CA ASP A 112 12.36 -19.50 -0.28
C ASP A 112 11.62 -20.29 -1.36
N GLU A 113 10.36 -20.67 -1.13
CA GLU A 113 9.51 -21.34 -2.14
C GLU A 113 9.37 -20.48 -3.41
N VAL A 114 9.05 -19.20 -3.26
CA VAL A 114 8.94 -18.28 -4.40
C VAL A 114 10.29 -18.16 -5.13
N ARG A 115 11.39 -18.02 -4.39
CA ARG A 115 12.71 -17.80 -4.96
C ARG A 115 13.19 -19.03 -5.73
N GLN A 116 13.18 -20.19 -5.09
CA GLN A 116 13.85 -21.42 -5.54
C GLN A 116 12.97 -22.22 -6.50
N ASN A 117 11.67 -22.31 -6.22
CA ASN A 117 10.78 -23.18 -6.99
C ASN A 117 9.97 -22.41 -8.03
N VAL A 118 9.75 -21.10 -7.87
CA VAL A 118 8.93 -20.32 -8.82
C VAL A 118 9.76 -19.41 -9.73
N PHE A 119 10.65 -18.61 -9.17
CA PHE A 119 11.44 -17.64 -9.94
C PHE A 119 12.58 -18.29 -10.70
N ASP A 120 13.39 -19.16 -10.08
CA ASP A 120 14.49 -19.87 -10.76
C ASP A 120 14.03 -20.77 -11.91
N GLU A 121 12.81 -21.31 -11.83
CA GLU A 121 12.20 -22.08 -12.92
C GLU A 121 11.57 -21.20 -14.02
N SER A 122 11.49 -19.89 -13.79
CA SER A 122 10.95 -18.94 -14.76
C SER A 122 11.99 -18.58 -15.81
N PRO A 123 11.58 -18.17 -17.03
CA PRO A 123 12.52 -17.77 -18.08
C PRO A 123 13.05 -16.34 -17.92
N PHE A 124 12.60 -15.64 -16.87
CA PHE A 124 12.95 -14.24 -16.64
C PHE A 124 14.32 -14.12 -15.98
N PHE A 125 14.93 -12.95 -16.07
CA PHE A 125 16.14 -12.67 -15.30
C PHE A 125 15.78 -12.65 -13.81
N VAL A 126 16.48 -13.45 -13.01
CA VAL A 126 16.29 -13.50 -11.55
C VAL A 126 17.54 -12.95 -10.87
N PRO A 127 17.54 -11.65 -10.52
CA PRO A 127 18.66 -11.04 -9.81
C PRO A 127 18.86 -11.61 -8.40
N ASN A 128 20.01 -11.29 -7.81
CA ASN A 128 20.21 -11.41 -6.36
C ASN A 128 19.20 -10.52 -5.61
N ASN A 129 18.75 -10.97 -4.44
CA ASN A 129 17.74 -10.27 -3.62
C ASN A 129 16.42 -9.97 -4.37
N SER A 130 16.11 -10.76 -5.41
CA SER A 130 14.87 -10.69 -6.18
C SER A 130 13.64 -10.99 -5.34
N VAL A 131 13.75 -11.81 -4.30
CA VAL A 131 12.64 -12.10 -3.38
C VAL A 131 13.06 -11.67 -1.98
N SER A 132 12.35 -10.71 -1.39
CA SER A 132 12.67 -10.23 -0.04
C SER A 132 11.48 -9.61 0.68
N LEU A 133 11.60 -9.43 2.00
CA LEU A 133 10.70 -8.56 2.76
C LEU A 133 11.01 -7.09 2.46
N MET A 134 9.96 -6.28 2.30
CA MET A 134 10.03 -4.83 2.20
C MET A 134 10.04 -4.23 3.62
N ASN A 135 11.07 -3.43 3.93
CA ASN A 135 11.02 -2.58 5.10
C ASN A 135 9.90 -1.54 4.92
N GLY A 136 9.08 -1.32 5.95
CA GLY A 136 8.00 -0.33 5.91
C GLY A 136 8.46 1.10 5.61
N THR A 137 9.68 1.49 6.03
CA THR A 137 10.28 2.78 5.64
C THR A 137 10.45 2.88 4.13
N ASN A 138 10.98 1.82 3.50
CA ASN A 138 11.17 1.76 2.04
C ASN A 138 9.82 1.71 1.30
N GLU A 139 8.83 0.99 1.84
CA GLU A 139 7.48 0.94 1.28
C GLU A 139 6.89 2.35 1.11
N GLY A 140 6.95 3.18 2.16
CA GLY A 140 6.48 4.58 2.10
C GLY A 140 7.31 5.46 1.16
N VAL A 141 8.65 5.33 1.20
CA VAL A 141 9.55 6.11 0.34
C VAL A 141 9.35 5.78 -1.15
N LEU A 142 9.24 4.51 -1.51
CA LEU A 142 9.07 4.07 -2.89
C LEU A 142 7.66 4.36 -3.42
N ALA A 143 6.64 4.35 -2.55
CA ALA A 143 5.33 4.90 -2.88
C ALA A 143 5.37 6.41 -3.15
N TRP A 144 6.13 7.16 -2.36
CA TRP A 144 6.32 8.59 -2.57
C TRP A 144 7.03 8.87 -3.90
N VAL A 145 8.06 8.10 -4.25
CA VAL A 145 8.73 8.17 -5.57
C VAL A 145 7.73 7.91 -6.68
N THR A 146 6.92 6.85 -6.57
CA THR A 146 5.91 6.50 -7.58
C THR A 146 4.95 7.65 -7.84
N VAL A 147 4.34 8.20 -6.80
CA VAL A 147 3.35 9.28 -6.96
C VAL A 147 4.00 10.54 -7.52
N ASN A 148 5.15 10.96 -7.01
CA ASN A 148 5.82 12.17 -7.49
C ASN A 148 6.42 12.01 -8.89
N PHE A 149 6.78 10.80 -9.31
CA PHE A 149 7.11 10.49 -10.70
C PHE A 149 5.88 10.65 -11.59
N LEU A 150 4.79 9.94 -11.29
CA LEU A 150 3.58 9.93 -12.12
C LEU A 150 2.89 11.30 -12.24
N THR A 151 3.05 12.15 -11.22
CA THR A 151 2.50 13.52 -11.20
C THR A 151 3.45 14.58 -11.75
N GLY A 152 4.63 14.19 -12.23
CA GLY A 152 5.57 15.11 -12.88
C GLY A 152 6.52 15.85 -11.93
N HIS A 153 6.37 15.69 -10.61
CA HIS A 153 7.12 16.44 -9.60
C HIS A 153 8.61 16.08 -9.51
N LEU A 154 9.01 14.91 -10.02
CA LEU A 154 10.42 14.49 -10.07
C LEU A 154 11.15 14.87 -11.38
N TYR A 155 10.43 15.30 -12.42
CA TYR A 155 11.05 15.68 -13.71
C TYR A 155 11.57 17.12 -13.71
N ALA A 156 10.84 18.02 -13.07
CA ALA A 156 11.30 19.38 -12.88
C ALA A 156 12.17 19.40 -11.61
N LYS A 157 13.28 20.15 -11.60
CA LYS A 157 14.08 20.44 -10.38
C LYS A 157 13.30 21.26 -9.33
N THR A 158 11.98 21.05 -9.21
CA THR A 158 11.09 21.70 -8.27
C THR A 158 11.06 20.91 -6.98
N ARG A 159 11.26 21.59 -5.85
CA ARG A 159 11.02 21.02 -4.51
C ARG A 159 9.52 20.97 -4.14
N ARG A 160 8.63 21.09 -5.13
CA ARG A 160 7.18 21.08 -4.94
C ARG A 160 6.68 19.66 -5.18
N THR A 161 6.72 18.85 -4.13
CA THR A 161 6.26 17.46 -4.13
C THR A 161 4.98 17.33 -3.32
N VAL A 162 4.27 16.22 -3.52
CA VAL A 162 3.09 15.85 -2.73
C VAL A 162 3.45 14.81 -1.69
N GLY A 163 2.68 14.76 -0.60
CA GLY A 163 2.76 13.68 0.37
C GLY A 163 1.94 12.48 -0.09
N ILE A 164 2.20 11.32 0.52
CA ILE A 164 1.42 10.10 0.32
C ILE A 164 0.91 9.54 1.64
N LEU A 165 -0.23 8.86 1.56
CA LEU A 165 -0.81 8.02 2.59
C LEU A 165 -1.18 6.67 1.97
N ASP A 166 -0.57 5.60 2.47
CA ASP A 166 -0.91 4.25 2.09
C ASP A 166 -1.58 3.54 3.29
N LEU A 167 -2.73 2.92 3.06
CA LEU A 167 -3.40 2.11 4.07
C LEU A 167 -3.54 0.69 3.53
N GLY A 168 -2.55 -0.14 3.86
CA GLY A 168 -2.59 -1.57 3.61
C GLY A 168 -3.43 -2.32 4.65
N GLY A 169 -3.44 -3.65 4.54
CA GLY A 169 -4.15 -4.51 5.50
C GLY A 169 -3.41 -4.65 6.84
N GLY A 170 -2.09 -4.79 6.81
CA GLY A 170 -1.24 -4.97 8.00
C GLY A 170 -0.54 -3.71 8.52
N SER A 171 -0.33 -2.68 7.68
CA SER A 171 0.30 -1.41 8.07
C SER A 171 -0.31 -0.21 7.35
N THR A 172 0.00 0.98 7.85
CA THR A 172 -0.23 2.24 7.14
C THR A 172 1.05 3.06 7.10
N GLN A 173 1.24 3.79 6.00
CA GLN A 173 2.42 4.58 5.74
C GLN A 173 2.03 6.03 5.48
N ILE A 174 2.88 6.94 5.96
CA ILE A 174 2.83 8.36 5.64
C ILE A 174 4.23 8.79 5.22
N THR A 175 4.33 9.41 4.05
CA THR A 175 5.62 9.90 3.54
C THR A 175 5.46 11.23 2.84
N PHE A 176 6.31 12.21 3.17
CA PHE A 176 6.32 13.51 2.50
C PHE A 176 7.69 14.19 2.64
N LEU A 177 7.98 15.13 1.75
CA LEU A 177 9.13 16.01 1.86
C LEU A 177 8.83 17.14 2.86
N PRO A 178 9.51 17.21 4.02
CA PRO A 178 9.27 18.27 4.99
C PRO A 178 9.68 19.65 4.44
N LYS A 179 8.84 20.66 4.62
CA LYS A 179 9.14 22.07 4.32
C LYS A 179 9.62 22.82 5.57
N SER A 180 9.26 22.34 6.76
CA SER A 180 9.67 22.94 8.03
C SER A 180 10.82 22.18 8.69
N LYS A 181 11.90 22.89 9.05
CA LYS A 181 12.97 22.34 9.90
C LYS A 181 12.46 21.78 11.22
N LYS A 182 11.36 22.34 11.75
CA LYS A 182 10.74 21.86 13.00
C LYS A 182 10.24 20.42 12.85
N THR A 183 9.70 20.05 11.69
CA THR A 183 9.27 18.67 11.41
C THR A 183 10.45 17.71 11.52
N VAL A 184 11.59 18.06 10.92
CA VAL A 184 12.80 17.22 10.93
C VAL A 184 13.38 17.12 12.34
N ILE A 185 13.46 18.24 13.08
CA ILE A 185 14.04 18.27 14.43
C ILE A 185 13.16 17.57 15.48
N SER A 186 11.83 17.64 15.35
CA SER A 186 10.91 17.05 16.33
C SER A 186 10.51 15.62 16.04
N ALA A 187 10.71 15.13 14.81
CA ALA A 187 10.44 13.74 14.47
C ALA A 187 11.50 12.81 15.09
N PRO A 188 11.13 11.58 15.46
CA PRO A 188 12.11 10.54 15.78
C PRO A 188 13.14 10.40 14.65
N PRO A 189 14.44 10.21 14.94
CA PRO A 189 15.47 10.10 13.90
C PRO A 189 15.18 8.99 12.88
N SER A 190 14.60 7.87 13.32
CA SER A 190 14.21 6.75 12.46
C SER A 190 13.07 7.07 11.48
N TYR A 191 12.43 8.23 11.60
CA TYR A 191 11.34 8.67 10.73
C TYR A 191 11.84 9.59 9.61
N ILE A 192 13.13 9.92 9.62
CA ILE A 192 13.77 10.68 8.56
C ILE A 192 14.59 9.72 7.71
N ALA A 193 14.20 9.57 6.44
CA ALA A 193 14.90 8.71 5.49
C ALA A 193 15.47 9.54 4.36
N ARG A 194 16.68 9.20 3.92
CA ARG A 194 17.30 9.78 2.73
C ARG A 194 17.14 8.81 1.57
N ILE A 195 16.78 9.33 0.41
CA ILE A 195 16.77 8.57 -0.84
C ILE A 195 17.44 9.38 -1.94
N ASP A 196 18.32 8.71 -2.68
CA ASP A 196 18.90 9.21 -3.92
C ASP A 196 18.09 8.65 -5.08
N MET A 197 17.47 9.53 -5.86
CA MET A 197 16.64 9.14 -6.99
C MET A 197 16.71 10.22 -8.06
N PHE A 198 16.92 9.81 -9.31
CA PHE A 198 16.91 10.73 -10.47
C PHE A 198 17.86 11.93 -10.31
N ASN A 199 19.11 11.65 -9.91
CA ASN A 199 20.17 12.65 -9.66
C ASN A 199 19.82 13.69 -8.58
N SER A 200 18.90 13.37 -7.68
CA SER A 200 18.51 14.22 -6.56
C SER A 200 18.45 13.43 -5.26
N THR A 201 18.96 14.03 -4.18
CA THR A 201 18.81 13.49 -2.82
C THR A 201 17.62 14.14 -2.14
N TYR A 202 16.71 13.32 -1.62
CA TYR A 202 15.55 13.76 -0.85
C TYR A 202 15.67 13.28 0.59
N GLU A 203 15.41 14.19 1.55
CA GLU A 203 15.29 13.86 2.96
C GLU A 203 13.80 13.90 3.33
N LEU A 204 13.20 12.73 3.46
CA LEU A 204 11.76 12.54 3.60
C LEU A 204 11.41 12.25 5.06
N TYR A 205 10.31 12.82 5.54
CA TYR A 205 9.61 12.24 6.67
C TYR A 205 8.87 11.00 6.15
N THR A 206 9.11 9.85 6.77
CA THR A 206 8.47 8.59 6.41
C THR A 206 8.31 7.72 7.63
N HIS A 207 7.14 7.10 7.78
CA HIS A 207 6.99 6.03 8.76
C HIS A 207 5.93 5.03 8.34
N SER A 208 6.16 3.77 8.74
CA SER A 208 5.23 2.65 8.57
C SER A 208 4.79 2.15 9.94
N TYR A 209 3.51 2.33 10.25
CA TYR A 209 2.90 1.83 11.47
C TYR A 209 2.42 0.38 11.25
N LEU A 210 3.31 -0.56 11.55
CA LEU A 210 3.01 -2.00 11.49
C LEU A 210 1.97 -2.35 12.57
N GLY A 211 0.96 -3.15 12.23
CA GLY A 211 -0.19 -3.44 13.11
C GLY A 211 -1.31 -2.40 13.03
N ASN A 212 -1.10 -1.29 12.32
CA ASN A 212 -2.10 -0.24 12.11
C ASN A 212 -2.57 -0.16 10.64
N GLY A 213 -2.49 -1.26 9.89
CA GLY A 213 -3.25 -1.39 8.64
C GLY A 213 -4.74 -1.55 8.92
N LEU A 214 -5.60 -1.42 7.91
CA LEU A 214 -7.04 -1.45 8.11
C LEU A 214 -7.51 -2.76 8.77
N ILE A 215 -6.97 -3.90 8.32
CA ILE A 215 -7.42 -5.20 8.81
C ILE A 215 -6.84 -5.49 10.21
N ALA A 216 -5.57 -5.15 10.43
CA ALA A 216 -4.96 -5.22 11.76
C ALA A 216 -5.68 -4.30 12.77
N ALA A 217 -6.11 -3.11 12.35
CA ALA A 217 -6.88 -2.19 13.17
C ALA A 217 -8.28 -2.71 13.51
N ARG A 218 -8.92 -3.49 12.62
CA ARG A 218 -10.17 -4.20 12.96
C ARG A 218 -9.94 -5.18 14.11
N LEU A 219 -8.92 -6.03 14.00
CA LEU A 219 -8.54 -6.97 15.04
C LEU A 219 -8.21 -6.25 16.36
N ALA A 220 -7.46 -5.15 16.29
CA ALA A 220 -7.12 -4.35 17.46
C ALA A 220 -8.37 -3.76 18.14
N THR A 221 -9.29 -3.22 17.34
CA THR A 221 -10.55 -2.62 17.83
C THR A 221 -11.43 -3.68 18.50
N LEU A 222 -11.44 -4.89 17.95
CA LEU A 222 -12.15 -6.05 18.48
C LEU A 222 -11.47 -6.69 19.72
N GLY A 223 -10.22 -6.31 20.03
CA GLY A 223 -9.42 -6.95 21.08
C GLY A 223 -8.92 -8.35 20.71
N ALA A 224 -8.73 -8.62 19.42
CA ALA A 224 -8.40 -9.94 18.85
C ALA A 224 -6.96 -10.05 18.29
N LEU A 225 -6.08 -9.06 18.52
CA LEU A 225 -4.71 -9.08 17.97
C LEU A 225 -3.87 -10.24 18.54
N ASP A 226 -3.89 -10.42 19.87
CA ASP A 226 -3.05 -11.41 20.56
C ASP A 226 -3.77 -12.75 20.80
N SER A 227 -4.98 -12.92 20.26
CA SER A 227 -5.74 -14.14 20.48
C SER A 227 -5.18 -15.27 19.62
N LEU A 228 -4.57 -16.26 20.29
CA LEU A 228 -4.34 -17.57 19.68
C LEU A 228 -5.70 -18.19 19.36
N SER A 229 -5.84 -18.68 18.13
CA SER A 229 -7.05 -19.17 17.45
C SER A 229 -7.74 -20.39 18.09
N ILE A 230 -7.56 -20.61 19.39
CA ILE A 230 -7.93 -21.81 20.13
C ILE A 230 -9.28 -21.65 20.89
N CYS A 231 -9.84 -20.44 21.01
CA CYS A 231 -11.02 -20.21 21.87
C CYS A 231 -12.34 -19.97 21.13
N ILE A 232 -13.43 -20.52 21.71
CA ILE A 232 -14.86 -20.24 21.43
C ILE A 232 -15.24 -18.75 21.63
N GLN A 233 -14.27 -17.91 22.01
CA GLN A 233 -14.45 -16.50 22.31
C GLN A 233 -15.06 -15.75 21.12
N VAL A 234 -16.11 -14.99 21.41
CA VAL A 234 -16.76 -14.12 20.44
C VAL A 234 -16.27 -12.70 20.70
N PHE A 235 -15.62 -12.10 19.72
CA PHE A 235 -15.16 -10.72 19.80
C PHE A 235 -16.30 -9.77 19.43
N THR A 236 -16.66 -8.90 20.36
CA THR A 236 -17.80 -7.98 20.19
C THR A 236 -17.34 -6.53 20.07
N SER A 237 -18.02 -5.74 19.24
CA SER A 237 -17.73 -4.30 19.11
C SER A 237 -18.98 -3.47 18.83
N SER A 238 -19.01 -2.24 19.36
CA SER A 238 -20.05 -1.23 19.03
C SER A 238 -19.91 -0.65 17.61
N CYS A 239 -18.82 -0.97 16.92
CA CYS A 239 -18.62 -0.67 15.51
C CYS A 239 -19.37 -1.62 14.56
N LEU A 240 -19.94 -2.72 15.07
CA LEU A 240 -20.65 -3.72 14.29
C LEU A 240 -22.17 -3.64 14.53
N PRO A 241 -23.01 -4.11 13.58
CA PRO A 241 -24.46 -4.14 13.77
C PRO A 241 -24.84 -5.06 14.94
N LYS A 242 -25.80 -4.67 15.79
CA LYS A 242 -26.17 -5.43 17.00
C LYS A 242 -26.47 -6.91 16.76
N LYS A 243 -27.15 -7.22 15.64
CA LYS A 243 -27.56 -8.59 15.27
C LYS A 243 -26.56 -9.30 14.35
N PHE A 244 -25.44 -8.65 14.02
CA PHE A 244 -24.39 -9.26 13.21
C PHE A 244 -23.63 -10.27 14.06
N ARG A 245 -23.44 -11.48 13.53
CA ARG A 245 -22.60 -12.52 14.12
C ARG A 245 -22.16 -13.47 13.03
N GLU A 246 -20.88 -13.48 12.70
CA GLU A 246 -20.32 -14.32 11.63
C GLU A 246 -18.89 -14.76 11.96
N ASP A 247 -18.44 -15.80 11.25
CA ASP A 247 -17.05 -16.24 11.26
C ASP A 247 -16.28 -15.41 10.22
N TRP A 248 -15.18 -14.80 10.63
CA TRP A 248 -14.36 -13.94 9.78
C TRP A 248 -12.92 -14.43 9.74
N THR A 249 -12.37 -14.64 8.54
CA THR A 249 -11.02 -15.21 8.37
C THR A 249 -10.03 -14.15 7.88
N PHE A 250 -8.87 -14.07 8.53
CA PHE A 250 -7.74 -13.23 8.11
C PHE A 250 -6.41 -13.86 8.56
N GLY A 251 -5.38 -13.78 7.72
CA GLY A 251 -4.05 -14.30 8.05
C GLY A 251 -4.00 -15.81 8.35
N GLY A 252 -4.92 -16.59 7.76
CA GLY A 252 -5.05 -18.03 8.04
C GLY A 252 -5.82 -18.37 9.33
N LEU A 253 -6.23 -17.37 10.11
CA LEU A 253 -6.96 -17.55 11.36
C LEU A 253 -8.45 -17.19 11.18
N THR A 254 -9.34 -17.90 11.86
CA THR A 254 -10.79 -17.63 11.84
C THR A 254 -11.25 -17.13 13.21
N TYR A 255 -11.97 -16.01 13.19
CA TYR A 255 -12.45 -15.28 14.37
C TYR A 255 -13.98 -15.28 14.40
N LYS A 256 -14.58 -15.57 15.56
CA LYS A 256 -16.02 -15.35 15.75
C LYS A 256 -16.25 -13.90 16.17
N VAL A 257 -16.91 -13.11 15.32
CA VAL A 257 -17.14 -11.68 15.55
C VAL A 257 -18.64 -11.38 15.66
N SER A 258 -19.00 -10.40 16.48
CA SER A 258 -20.40 -10.02 16.71
C SER A 258 -20.57 -8.54 17.02
N GLY A 259 -21.75 -7.98 16.72
CA GLY A 259 -22.19 -6.77 17.41
C GLY A 259 -22.50 -7.06 18.88
N ILE A 260 -22.66 -6.02 19.69
CA ILE A 260 -23.08 -6.15 21.10
C ILE A 260 -24.61 -6.29 21.12
N PRO A 261 -25.19 -7.48 21.44
CA PRO A 261 -26.63 -7.73 21.25
C PRO A 261 -27.52 -6.79 22.05
N ASP A 262 -27.23 -6.64 23.35
CA ASP A 262 -27.98 -5.78 24.28
C ASP A 262 -27.36 -4.37 24.42
N GLY A 263 -26.32 -4.09 23.64
CA GLY A 263 -25.58 -2.84 23.70
C GLY A 263 -26.09 -1.77 22.73
N TYR A 264 -25.35 -0.66 22.66
CA TYR A 264 -25.56 0.38 21.65
C TYR A 264 -24.47 0.29 20.57
N ALA A 265 -24.83 0.60 19.33
CA ALA A 265 -23.91 0.68 18.21
C ALA A 265 -24.02 2.05 17.56
N GLY A 266 -22.95 2.50 16.91
CA GLY A 266 -22.93 3.76 16.17
C GLY A 266 -21.62 4.53 16.31
N TYR A 267 -21.51 5.61 15.53
CA TYR A 267 -20.24 6.31 15.31
C TYR A 267 -19.56 6.75 16.60
N LYS A 268 -20.27 7.32 17.58
CA LYS A 268 -19.65 7.86 18.81
C LYS A 268 -18.98 6.76 19.64
N LEU A 269 -19.65 5.61 19.80
CA LEU A 269 -19.14 4.48 20.57
C LEU A 269 -18.01 3.79 19.81
N CYS A 270 -18.19 3.57 18.51
CA CYS A 270 -17.16 3.01 17.64
C CYS A 270 -15.89 3.88 17.64
N TYR A 271 -16.04 5.22 17.57
CA TYR A 271 -14.91 6.14 17.61
C TYR A 271 -14.15 6.03 18.93
N HIS A 272 -14.83 5.81 20.05
CA HIS A 272 -14.18 5.60 21.33
C HIS A 272 -13.37 4.30 21.36
N GLU A 273 -13.88 3.21 20.80
CA GLU A 273 -13.13 1.95 20.70
C GLU A 273 -11.89 2.11 19.82
N VAL A 274 -12.06 2.68 18.63
CA VAL A 274 -11.01 2.95 17.65
C VAL A 274 -9.94 3.89 18.20
N MET A 275 -10.32 4.89 19.00
CA MET A 275 -9.38 5.83 19.61
C MET A 275 -8.29 5.14 20.43
N ARG A 276 -8.62 4.00 21.08
CA ARG A 276 -7.65 3.21 21.85
C ARG A 276 -6.58 2.55 20.97
N VAL A 277 -6.87 2.36 19.68
CA VAL A 277 -5.98 1.74 18.69
C VAL A 277 -5.08 2.77 17.99
N VAL A 278 -5.46 4.06 18.03
CA VAL A 278 -4.77 5.13 17.27
C VAL A 278 -4.03 6.09 18.19
N LYS A 279 -4.69 6.60 19.22
CA LYS A 279 -4.17 7.71 20.03
C LYS A 279 -2.94 7.27 20.82
N GLY A 280 -1.84 8.00 20.65
CA GLY A 280 -0.57 7.73 21.34
C GLY A 280 0.30 6.66 20.67
N ILE A 281 -0.22 5.94 19.66
CA ILE A 281 0.54 4.97 18.86
C ILE A 281 1.07 5.66 17.60
N ILE A 282 0.23 6.48 16.96
CA ILE A 282 0.59 7.17 15.72
C ILE A 282 1.20 8.55 16.05
N HIS A 283 2.35 8.86 15.47
CA HIS A 283 3.00 10.15 15.63
C HIS A 283 2.34 11.23 14.76
N GLN A 284 2.10 12.40 15.34
CA GLN A 284 1.55 13.57 14.66
C GLN A 284 2.67 14.49 14.17
N PRO A 285 2.99 14.53 12.86
CA PRO A 285 4.04 15.41 12.35
C PRO A 285 3.59 16.87 12.43
N PHE A 286 4.49 17.78 12.78
CA PHE A 286 4.16 19.21 12.93
C PHE A 286 3.51 19.82 11.68
N GLU A 287 4.01 19.48 10.50
CA GLU A 287 3.65 20.10 9.23
C GLU A 287 2.38 19.56 8.57
N VAL A 288 1.88 18.40 9.03
CA VAL A 288 0.63 17.80 8.56
C VAL A 288 -0.60 18.69 8.89
N LYS A 289 -0.41 19.70 9.73
CA LYS A 289 -1.39 20.74 10.09
C LYS A 289 -1.49 21.88 9.07
N GLY A 290 -0.68 21.89 8.00
CA GLY A 290 -0.65 22.91 6.95
C GLY A 290 -1.53 22.58 5.73
N ASN A 291 -1.38 23.37 4.66
CA ASN A 291 -2.12 23.21 3.38
C ASN A 291 -1.40 22.28 2.39
N SER A 292 -0.72 21.24 2.88
CA SER A 292 -0.05 20.26 2.00
C SER A 292 -1.06 19.30 1.39
N VAL A 293 -0.88 18.97 0.11
CA VAL A 293 -1.70 17.99 -0.60
C VAL A 293 -1.12 16.59 -0.40
N PHE A 294 -1.98 15.64 -0.05
CA PHE A 294 -1.61 14.23 0.10
C PHE A 294 -2.40 13.36 -0.88
N TYR A 295 -1.72 12.43 -1.53
CA TYR A 295 -2.34 11.35 -2.28
C TYR A 295 -2.58 10.18 -1.34
N ALA A 296 -3.84 9.78 -1.20
CA ALA A 296 -4.24 8.65 -0.36
C ALA A 296 -4.78 7.52 -1.24
N PHE A 297 -4.26 6.31 -1.06
CA PHE A 297 -4.61 5.15 -1.89
C PHE A 297 -4.75 3.88 -1.05
N SER A 298 -4.85 2.72 -1.70
CA SER A 298 -5.18 1.44 -1.08
C SER A 298 -6.52 1.52 -0.32
N TYR A 299 -6.58 1.14 0.95
CA TYR A 299 -7.85 1.12 1.67
C TYR A 299 -8.44 2.49 1.98
N TYR A 300 -7.68 3.60 1.89
CA TYR A 300 -8.30 4.93 1.87
C TYR A 300 -9.24 5.08 0.67
N TYR A 301 -8.78 4.65 -0.50
CA TYR A 301 -9.56 4.68 -1.75
C TYR A 301 -10.73 3.70 -1.69
N ASP A 302 -10.47 2.44 -1.37
CA ASP A 302 -11.51 1.39 -1.38
C ASP A 302 -12.69 1.73 -0.45
N ARG A 303 -12.41 2.20 0.77
CA ARG A 303 -13.47 2.56 1.73
C ARG A 303 -14.21 3.84 1.33
N ALA A 304 -13.52 4.79 0.68
CA ALA A 304 -14.17 5.96 0.13
C ALA A 304 -15.13 5.58 -1.02
N VAL A 305 -14.77 4.63 -1.88
CA VAL A 305 -15.67 4.10 -2.92
C VAL A 305 -16.84 3.36 -2.31
N GLU A 306 -16.59 2.39 -1.43
CA GLU A 306 -17.63 1.55 -0.81
C GLU A 306 -18.64 2.34 0.02
N SER A 307 -18.20 3.45 0.63
CA SER A 307 -19.09 4.35 1.36
C SER A 307 -19.83 5.35 0.46
N GLY A 308 -19.51 5.40 -0.84
CA GLY A 308 -20.05 6.37 -1.81
C GLY A 308 -19.56 7.80 -1.56
N LEU A 309 -18.36 7.95 -0.99
CA LEU A 309 -17.69 9.25 -0.80
C LEU A 309 -17.05 9.74 -2.11
N ILE A 310 -16.54 8.82 -2.93
CA ILE A 310 -15.96 9.11 -4.26
C ILE A 310 -16.46 8.12 -5.32
N ASP A 311 -16.19 8.44 -6.57
CA ASP A 311 -16.45 7.58 -7.72
C ASP A 311 -15.31 6.56 -7.91
N GLY A 312 -15.65 5.27 -8.04
CA GLY A 312 -14.65 4.18 -8.15
C GLY A 312 -13.92 4.10 -9.49
N SER A 313 -14.31 4.87 -10.50
CA SER A 313 -13.60 4.95 -11.79
C SER A 313 -12.73 6.19 -11.90
N ARG A 314 -13.20 7.32 -11.36
CA ARG A 314 -12.52 8.63 -11.46
C ARG A 314 -11.70 9.00 -10.23
N GLY A 315 -11.94 8.34 -9.10
CA GLY A 315 -11.41 8.79 -7.81
C GLY A 315 -12.10 10.07 -7.34
N GLY A 316 -11.40 10.87 -6.53
CA GLY A 316 -11.95 12.14 -6.06
C GLY A 316 -10.99 12.96 -5.21
N VAL A 317 -11.34 14.22 -5.03
CA VAL A 317 -10.70 15.14 -4.09
C VAL A 317 -11.66 15.34 -2.93
N VAL A 318 -11.21 15.06 -1.72
CA VAL A 318 -12.03 15.16 -0.50
C VAL A 318 -11.25 15.87 0.58
N GLU A 319 -11.95 16.36 1.58
CA GLU A 319 -11.32 16.84 2.81
C GLU A 319 -11.49 15.82 3.94
N VAL A 320 -10.62 15.89 4.95
CA VAL A 320 -10.70 14.98 6.12
C VAL A 320 -12.07 15.03 6.81
N ARG A 321 -12.74 16.19 6.80
CA ARG A 321 -14.12 16.31 7.32
C ARG A 321 -15.14 15.45 6.58
N ASP A 322 -14.92 15.14 5.31
CA ASP A 322 -15.85 14.35 4.51
C ASP A 322 -15.83 12.88 4.91
N PHE A 323 -14.65 12.33 5.25
CA PHE A 323 -14.54 11.00 5.87
C PHE A 323 -15.33 10.94 7.18
N LYS A 324 -15.21 11.95 8.06
CA LYS A 324 -15.95 12.02 9.31
C LYS A 324 -17.46 12.08 9.08
N LYS A 325 -17.91 12.91 8.14
CA LYS A 325 -19.33 13.03 7.78
C LYS A 325 -19.85 11.69 7.28
N ARG A 326 -19.13 11.06 6.35
CA ARG A 326 -19.54 9.78 5.77
C ARG A 326 -19.52 8.63 6.77
N ALA A 327 -18.53 8.59 7.67
CA ALA A 327 -18.47 7.60 8.75
C ALA A 327 -19.71 7.66 9.64
N LYS A 328 -20.17 8.86 10.02
CA LYS A 328 -21.42 9.05 10.76
C LYS A 328 -22.63 8.51 10.00
N GLU A 329 -22.74 8.82 8.71
CA GLU A 329 -23.85 8.36 7.87
C GLU A 329 -23.87 6.82 7.74
N VAL A 330 -22.71 6.20 7.49
CA VAL A 330 -22.55 4.74 7.41
C VAL A 330 -22.95 4.08 8.73
N CYS A 331 -22.41 4.55 9.85
CA CYS A 331 -22.71 3.99 11.16
C CYS A 331 -24.18 4.20 11.56
N ASN A 332 -24.82 5.31 11.17
CA ASN A 332 -26.24 5.54 11.41
C ASN A 332 -27.14 4.66 10.52
N LYS A 333 -26.72 4.35 9.30
CA LYS A 333 -27.46 3.40 8.43
C LYS A 333 -27.35 1.97 8.96
N MET A 334 -26.16 1.59 9.44
CA MET A 334 -25.89 0.27 10.04
C MET A 334 -26.80 -0.07 11.22
N THR A 335 -27.24 0.93 12.01
CA THR A 335 -28.16 0.72 13.13
C THR A 335 -29.62 0.57 12.71
N LYS A 336 -29.96 0.98 11.47
CA LYS A 336 -31.33 0.95 10.92
C LYS A 336 -31.56 -0.23 9.97
N TYR A 337 -30.53 -0.61 9.21
CA TYR A 337 -30.62 -1.61 8.15
C TYR A 337 -29.49 -2.64 8.27
N ARG A 338 -29.72 -3.86 7.80
CA ARG A 338 -28.66 -4.86 7.68
C ARG A 338 -27.63 -4.36 6.64
N PRO A 339 -26.38 -4.07 7.02
CA PRO A 339 -25.40 -3.56 6.06
C PRO A 339 -24.91 -4.68 5.14
N ILE A 340 -24.56 -4.30 3.91
CA ILE A 340 -23.89 -5.20 2.95
C ILE A 340 -22.45 -5.48 3.43
N SER A 341 -21.76 -4.45 3.93
CA SER A 341 -20.42 -4.57 4.52
C SER A 341 -20.49 -4.27 6.02
N PRO A 342 -20.47 -5.30 6.89
CA PRO A 342 -20.67 -5.13 8.34
C PRO A 342 -19.56 -4.33 9.02
N PHE A 343 -18.35 -4.33 8.45
CA PHE A 343 -17.20 -3.60 8.97
C PHE A 343 -17.10 -2.15 8.49
N LEU A 344 -17.92 -1.71 7.53
CA LEU A 344 -17.73 -0.39 6.91
C LEU A 344 -17.85 0.77 7.92
N CYS A 345 -18.69 0.64 8.95
CA CYS A 345 -18.74 1.62 10.05
C CYS A 345 -17.41 1.67 10.81
N MET A 346 -16.85 0.50 11.17
CA MET A 346 -15.54 0.39 11.82
C MET A 346 -14.45 1.03 10.97
N ASP A 347 -14.40 0.68 9.69
CA ASP A 347 -13.34 1.13 8.77
C ASP A 347 -13.35 2.64 8.55
N MET A 348 -14.53 3.21 8.27
CA MET A 348 -14.68 4.65 8.06
C MET A 348 -14.39 5.43 9.33
N THR A 349 -14.75 4.88 10.49
CA THR A 349 -14.42 5.46 11.80
C THR A 349 -12.93 5.38 12.08
N TYR A 350 -12.29 4.25 11.77
CA TYR A 350 -10.85 4.06 11.85
C TYR A 350 -10.08 5.05 10.98
N ILE A 351 -10.41 5.14 9.69
CA ILE A 351 -9.78 6.11 8.77
C ILE A 351 -9.94 7.55 9.28
N THR A 352 -11.14 7.91 9.77
CA THR A 352 -11.38 9.24 10.35
C THR A 352 -10.47 9.50 11.56
N CYS A 353 -10.39 8.54 12.48
CA CYS A 353 -9.56 8.66 13.68
C CYS A 353 -8.06 8.69 13.33
N LEU A 354 -7.61 7.82 12.42
CA LEU A 354 -6.22 7.76 11.95
C LEU A 354 -5.77 9.10 11.34
N LEU A 355 -6.58 9.68 10.46
CA LEU A 355 -6.27 10.98 9.83
C LEU A 355 -6.21 12.10 10.87
N LYS A 356 -7.20 12.18 11.76
CA LYS A 356 -7.35 13.32 12.68
C LYS A 356 -6.51 13.20 13.94
N GLU A 357 -6.63 12.08 14.63
CA GLU A 357 -6.07 11.85 15.96
C GLU A 357 -4.73 11.16 15.88
N GLY A 358 -4.51 10.37 14.81
CA GLY A 358 -3.25 9.71 14.54
C GLY A 358 -2.23 10.65 13.90
N PHE A 359 -2.50 11.13 12.69
CA PHE A 359 -1.58 12.00 11.95
C PHE A 359 -1.73 13.48 12.28
N GLY A 360 -2.85 13.90 12.88
CA GLY A 360 -3.06 15.31 13.25
C GLY A 360 -3.54 16.20 12.09
N PHE A 361 -4.14 15.62 11.04
CA PHE A 361 -4.69 16.40 9.94
C PHE A 361 -5.84 17.30 10.40
N LYS A 362 -5.95 18.48 9.78
CA LYS A 362 -7.09 19.38 9.97
C LYS A 362 -8.28 18.88 9.17
N ASP A 363 -9.48 19.26 9.60
CA ASP A 363 -10.73 18.94 8.90
C ASP A 363 -10.74 19.45 7.46
N SER A 364 -10.03 20.56 7.17
CA SER A 364 -9.90 21.15 5.83
C SER A 364 -8.71 20.62 5.02
N THR A 365 -7.94 19.67 5.54
CA THR A 365 -6.81 19.13 4.76
C THR A 365 -7.35 18.32 3.58
N VAL A 366 -6.85 18.64 2.39
CA VAL A 366 -7.25 18.02 1.13
C VAL A 366 -6.48 16.72 0.89
N LEU A 367 -7.23 15.67 0.57
CA LEU A 367 -6.74 14.36 0.17
C LEU A 367 -7.16 14.08 -1.28
N GLN A 368 -6.19 13.79 -2.13
CA GLN A 368 -6.41 13.26 -3.46
C GLN A 368 -6.54 11.74 -3.35
N LEU A 369 -7.74 11.21 -3.56
CA LEU A 369 -7.99 9.77 -3.59
C LEU A 369 -7.94 9.30 -5.03
N THR A 370 -6.95 8.49 -5.35
CA THR A 370 -6.80 7.90 -6.67
C THR A 370 -6.35 6.45 -6.56
N LYS A 371 -6.79 5.63 -7.53
CA LYS A 371 -6.31 4.26 -7.72
C LYS A 371 -5.20 4.21 -8.76
N LYS A 372 -5.27 5.09 -9.76
CA LYS A 372 -4.32 5.16 -10.87
C LYS A 372 -4.00 6.59 -11.22
N VAL A 373 -2.72 6.86 -11.54
CA VAL A 373 -2.29 8.13 -12.14
C VAL A 373 -1.72 7.79 -13.51
N ASN A 374 -2.23 8.43 -14.56
CA ASN A 374 -1.85 8.14 -15.95
C ASN A 374 -1.93 6.64 -16.30
N ASN A 375 -3.02 5.99 -15.87
CA ASN A 375 -3.30 4.56 -16.03
C ASN A 375 -2.38 3.58 -15.27
N VAL A 376 -1.48 4.09 -14.43
CA VAL A 376 -0.55 3.31 -13.61
C VAL A 376 -1.04 3.24 -12.17
N GLU A 377 -1.04 2.04 -11.57
CA GLU A 377 -1.48 1.79 -10.19
C GLU A 377 -0.68 2.62 -9.18
N THR A 378 -1.38 3.37 -8.33
CA THR A 378 -0.73 4.07 -7.23
C THR A 378 -0.38 3.09 -6.12
N SER A 379 0.90 2.72 -6.08
CA SER A 379 1.50 1.83 -5.09
C SER A 379 3.00 2.15 -4.96
N TRP A 380 3.74 1.37 -4.18
CA TRP A 380 5.20 1.46 -4.13
C TRP A 380 5.91 0.74 -5.29
N ALA A 381 5.20 -0.08 -6.08
CA ALA A 381 5.80 -1.02 -7.02
C ALA A 381 6.65 -0.35 -8.09
N LEU A 382 6.17 0.73 -8.71
CA LEU A 382 6.93 1.46 -9.74
C LEU A 382 8.21 2.09 -9.19
N GLY A 383 8.13 2.73 -8.02
CA GLY A 383 9.28 3.31 -7.33
C GLY A 383 10.31 2.24 -6.97
N ALA A 384 9.86 1.07 -6.50
CA ALA A 384 10.74 -0.07 -6.27
C ALA A 384 11.38 -0.59 -7.56
N THR A 385 10.66 -0.60 -8.68
CA THR A 385 11.24 -0.95 -9.98
C THR A 385 12.35 0.03 -10.38
N PHE A 386 12.17 1.34 -10.18
CA PHE A 386 13.23 2.33 -10.45
C PHE A 386 14.44 2.17 -9.54
N ASP A 387 14.23 2.05 -8.24
CA ASP A 387 15.30 1.80 -7.26
C ASP A 387 16.09 0.54 -7.60
N PHE A 388 15.39 -0.50 -8.03
CA PHE A 388 16.00 -1.74 -8.44
C PHE A 388 16.84 -1.61 -9.73
N PHE A 389 16.35 -0.89 -10.73
CA PHE A 389 17.12 -0.62 -11.95
C PHE A 389 18.34 0.24 -11.69
N HIS A 390 18.24 1.22 -10.79
CA HIS A 390 19.36 2.06 -10.37
C HIS A 390 20.48 1.21 -9.77
N ASN A 391 20.14 0.27 -8.87
CA ASN A 391 21.10 -0.63 -8.23
C ASN A 391 21.75 -1.65 -9.19
N LEU A 392 21.10 -1.95 -10.33
CA LEU A 392 21.63 -2.88 -11.34
C LEU A 392 22.41 -2.20 -12.47
N ASN A 393 22.61 -0.89 -12.44
CA ASN A 393 23.14 -0.11 -13.57
C ASN A 393 22.38 -0.42 -14.88
N ILE A 394 21.06 -0.65 -14.80
CA ILE A 394 20.21 -0.80 -15.98
C ILE A 394 19.99 0.56 -16.67
N HIS A 395 20.60 1.62 -16.13
CA HIS A 395 20.66 2.98 -16.65
C HIS A 395 22.07 3.54 -16.59
#